data_AF-A0A7Y4ZTN7-F1
#
_entry.id   AF-A0A7Y4ZTN7-F1
#
_cell.length_a   1.000
_cell.length_b   1.000
_cell.length_c   1.000
_cell.angle_alpha   90.00
_cell.angle_beta   90.00
_cell.angle_gamma   90.00
#
_symmetry.space_group_name_H-M   'P 1'
#
loop_
_entity.id
_entity.type
_entity.pdbx_description
1 polymer ?
#
loop_
_entity_poly.entity_id
_entity_poly.type
_entity_poly.pdbx_seq_one_letter_code
_entity_poly.pdbx_strand_id
1 'polypeptide(L)'
;MYSSLRKIDIVAEHEGKPLLVQTDHRSADEVGSEIEISVLFALARTLGPKQSEHGHGTLRYVAMGGLHPKLATVLASVGAECEAEGVMVDLSDVARASPADLADGAFRDLAEKALAREGLTADEAGLAAFEATCDRSVTEEDDEIAYWTCVAELAAVTGEALRAVHGGRWVQDAKHWADIPFVFQAQGDTATMNPVGKAVKFLRHGAAESPCQLFRAMEDRGAPQGPLLPNLKPSRWDLRDQVVCEPLREDLLKADVDIPIVAYGNDFPHTFAMLFRDGTREKGMASLREQATANLAAVDVEVEPIELSQLSFWAVQGSFFAAEKILDAPFLRTMHTLIRASLLVASIPEKGKLLLASGLQPAALPGFMAITRGIFEKNEGGRHISPTVFLISDGQIVGVASAGSNEPPEPPPKKGFFARLFN
;
A
#
# COMPACT_ATOMS: atom_id res chain seq x y z
N MET A 1 7.57 10.99 25.54
CA MET A 1 7.02 9.83 24.81
C MET A 1 5.76 10.31 24.09
N TYR A 2 5.76 10.30 22.76
CA TYR A 2 4.55 10.58 21.98
C TYR A 2 3.60 9.39 22.15
N SER A 3 2.33 9.65 22.43
CA SER A 3 1.33 8.59 22.36
C SER A 3 1.01 8.28 20.88
N SER A 4 0.58 7.06 20.61
CA SER A 4 0.48 6.48 19.26
C SER A 4 -0.26 7.38 18.27
N LEU A 5 0.27 7.59 17.06
CA LEU A 5 -0.34 8.49 16.06
C LEU A 5 -1.71 8.02 15.57
N ARG A 6 -1.92 6.70 15.53
CA ARG A 6 -3.12 6.08 14.95
C ARG A 6 -4.20 5.74 15.97
N LYS A 7 -3.86 5.72 17.26
CA LYS A 7 -4.77 5.28 18.31
C LYS A 7 -5.36 6.48 19.04
N ILE A 8 -6.61 6.32 19.47
CA ILE A 8 -7.23 7.19 20.46
C ILE A 8 -6.88 6.60 21.81
N ASP A 9 -6.26 7.37 22.70
CA ASP A 9 -5.76 6.85 23.97
C ASP A 9 -6.91 6.39 24.87
N ILE A 10 -7.98 7.20 24.94
CA ILE A 10 -9.18 6.88 25.72
C ILE A 10 -10.42 7.30 24.95
N VAL A 11 -11.37 6.37 24.81
CA VAL A 11 -12.74 6.66 24.37
C VAL A 11 -13.64 6.57 25.60
N ALA A 12 -14.28 7.67 25.96
CA ALA A 12 -15.23 7.76 27.06
C ALA A 12 -16.58 8.30 26.55
N GLU A 13 -17.60 8.27 27.41
CA GLU A 13 -18.87 8.95 27.14
C GLU A 13 -18.98 10.18 28.04
N HIS A 14 -19.31 11.32 27.46
CA HIS A 14 -19.54 12.56 28.18
C HIS A 14 -20.78 13.26 27.60
N GLU A 15 -21.77 13.52 28.45
CA GLU A 15 -23.04 14.14 28.06
C GLU A 15 -23.75 13.43 26.89
N GLY A 16 -23.68 12.09 26.85
CA GLY A 16 -24.30 11.28 25.79
C GLY A 16 -23.59 11.33 24.44
N LYS A 17 -22.36 11.86 24.38
CA LYS A 17 -21.50 11.86 23.18
C LYS A 17 -20.15 11.20 23.48
N PRO A 18 -19.49 10.60 22.47
CA PRO A 18 -18.13 10.13 22.65
C PRO A 18 -17.19 11.30 23.00
N LEU A 19 -16.35 11.10 24.00
CA LEU A 19 -15.22 11.94 24.36
C LEU A 19 -13.94 11.19 23.96
N LEU A 20 -13.19 11.77 23.03
CA LEU A 20 -11.96 11.19 22.49
C LEU A 20 -10.78 11.90 23.14
N VAL A 21 -10.07 11.22 24.03
CA VAL A 21 -8.95 11.80 24.77
C VAL A 21 -7.63 11.41 24.12
N GLN A 22 -6.78 12.41 23.90
CA GLN A 22 -5.41 12.25 23.43
C GLN A 22 -4.47 12.89 24.45
N THR A 23 -3.53 12.12 24.99
CA THR A 23 -2.55 12.62 25.97
C THR A 23 -1.24 13.03 25.28
N ASP A 24 -0.56 14.00 25.87
CA ASP A 24 0.83 14.34 25.59
C ASP A 24 1.57 14.48 26.92
N HIS A 25 2.57 13.62 27.11
CA HIS A 25 3.34 13.55 28.35
C HIS A 25 4.58 14.45 28.36
N ARG A 26 4.87 15.12 27.24
CA ARG A 26 6.04 15.99 27.12
C ARG A 26 5.79 17.32 27.84
N SER A 27 6.88 17.88 28.35
CA SER A 27 6.91 19.26 28.83
C SER A 27 6.79 20.25 27.66
N ALA A 28 6.38 21.49 27.97
CA ALA A 28 6.34 22.55 26.97
C ALA A 28 7.73 22.81 26.33
N ASP A 29 8.82 22.63 27.08
CA ASP A 29 10.19 22.78 26.57
C ASP A 29 10.59 21.65 25.63
N GLU A 30 10.26 20.39 25.96
CA GLU A 30 10.48 19.24 25.06
C GLU A 30 9.71 19.45 23.74
N VAL A 31 8.44 19.88 23.83
CA VAL A 31 7.64 20.26 22.65
C VAL A 31 8.33 21.36 21.84
N GLY A 32 8.86 22.40 22.51
CA GLY A 32 9.56 23.51 21.86
C GLY A 32 10.84 23.08 21.12
N SER A 33 11.54 22.08 21.63
CA SER A 33 12.80 21.57 21.02
C SER A 33 12.57 20.83 19.68
N GLU A 34 11.36 20.29 19.49
CA GLU A 34 10.93 19.54 18.30
C GLU A 34 9.61 20.11 17.77
N ILE A 35 9.54 21.43 17.65
CA ILE A 35 8.26 22.12 17.44
C ILE A 35 7.57 21.74 16.14
N GLU A 36 8.34 21.46 15.08
CA GLU A 36 7.83 21.10 13.77
C GLU A 36 7.10 19.75 13.81
N ILE A 37 7.77 18.72 14.34
CA ILE A 37 7.19 17.38 14.55
C ILE A 37 6.02 17.45 15.52
N SER A 38 6.15 18.21 16.59
CA SER A 38 5.10 18.38 17.60
C SER A 38 3.80 18.93 17.00
N VAL A 39 3.90 19.92 16.11
CA VAL A 39 2.74 20.48 15.40
C VAL A 39 2.11 19.43 14.49
N LEU A 40 2.91 18.71 13.70
CA LEU A 40 2.41 17.67 12.79
C LEU A 40 1.71 16.55 13.56
N PHE A 41 2.28 16.11 14.67
CA PHE A 41 1.72 15.04 15.49
C PHE A 41 0.46 15.48 16.24
N ALA A 42 0.42 16.71 16.75
CA ALA A 42 -0.80 17.26 17.34
C ALA A 42 -1.92 17.39 16.31
N LEU A 43 -1.62 17.83 15.07
CA LEU A 43 -2.59 17.86 13.97
C LEU A 43 -3.07 16.45 13.62
N ALA A 44 -2.18 15.48 13.50
CA ALA A 44 -2.55 14.09 13.21
C ALA A 44 -3.43 13.49 14.32
N ARG A 45 -3.03 13.64 15.58
CA ARG A 45 -3.77 13.13 16.75
C ARG A 45 -5.10 13.82 16.97
N THR A 46 -5.32 15.00 16.40
CA THR A 46 -6.59 15.73 16.54
C THR A 46 -7.53 15.60 15.34
N LEU A 47 -6.99 15.48 14.13
CA LEU A 47 -7.77 15.30 12.91
C LEU A 47 -8.05 13.83 12.60
N GLY A 48 -7.14 12.93 12.95
CA GLY A 48 -7.30 11.48 12.74
C GLY A 48 -8.53 10.89 13.43
N PRO A 49 -8.77 11.14 14.74
CA PRO A 49 -9.93 10.60 15.44
C PRO A 49 -11.28 11.00 14.83
N LYS A 50 -11.36 12.16 14.16
CA LYS A 50 -12.58 12.61 13.45
C LYS A 50 -12.96 11.72 12.27
N GLN A 51 -12.05 10.84 11.83
CA GLN A 51 -12.24 9.88 10.75
C GLN A 51 -12.61 8.48 11.26
N SER A 52 -12.59 8.27 12.58
CA SER A 52 -12.98 7.00 13.20
C SER A 52 -14.50 6.85 13.29
N GLU A 53 -14.98 5.68 13.71
CA GLU A 53 -16.38 5.44 14.03
C GLU A 53 -16.94 6.40 15.09
N HIS A 54 -16.06 6.98 15.91
CA HIS A 54 -16.41 7.98 16.92
C HIS A 54 -16.19 9.43 16.44
N GLY A 55 -16.03 9.67 15.15
CA GLY A 55 -15.65 10.99 14.61
C GLY A 55 -16.63 12.15 14.87
N HIS A 56 -17.81 11.84 15.38
CA HIS A 56 -18.82 12.80 15.86
C HIS A 56 -18.63 13.23 17.33
N GLY A 57 -17.65 12.65 18.02
CA GLY A 57 -17.32 12.94 19.41
C GLY A 57 -16.56 14.25 19.60
N THR A 58 -16.53 14.71 20.85
CA THR A 58 -15.68 15.82 21.27
C THR A 58 -14.26 15.31 21.47
N LEU A 59 -13.28 15.97 20.87
CA LEU A 59 -11.87 15.65 21.09
C LEU A 59 -11.30 16.52 22.21
N ARG A 60 -10.67 15.88 23.20
CA ARG A 60 -9.91 16.55 24.26
C ARG A 60 -8.43 16.16 24.20
N TYR A 61 -7.57 17.17 24.15
CA TYR A 61 -6.13 17.01 24.20
C TYR A 61 -5.62 17.33 25.62
N VAL A 62 -4.92 16.39 26.24
CA VAL A 62 -4.44 16.49 27.63
C VAL A 62 -2.92 16.65 27.63
N ALA A 63 -2.46 17.89 27.78
CA ALA A 63 -1.04 18.23 27.88
C ALA A 63 -0.56 18.08 29.34
N MET A 64 -0.10 16.88 29.70
CA MET A 64 0.25 16.53 31.08
C MET A 64 1.47 17.27 31.61
N GLY A 65 2.44 17.60 30.74
CA GLY A 65 3.65 18.35 31.09
C GLY A 65 3.55 19.87 30.84
N GLY A 66 2.34 20.38 30.58
CA GLY A 66 2.07 21.77 30.26
C GLY A 66 1.84 22.02 28.76
N LEU A 67 1.01 23.02 28.45
CA LEU A 67 0.62 23.33 27.06
C LEU A 67 1.59 24.34 26.44
N HIS A 68 2.32 23.92 25.41
CA HIS A 68 3.14 24.83 24.61
C HIS A 68 2.25 25.77 23.76
N PRO A 69 2.56 27.08 23.63
CA PRO A 69 1.71 28.05 22.92
C PRO A 69 1.39 27.67 21.47
N LYS A 70 2.33 27.07 20.75
CA LYS A 70 2.09 26.61 19.37
C LYS A 70 1.08 25.46 19.30
N LEU A 71 1.07 24.58 20.29
CA LEU A 71 0.07 23.51 20.36
C LEU A 71 -1.30 24.08 20.73
N ALA A 72 -1.36 25.10 21.59
CA ALA A 72 -2.61 25.83 21.84
C ALA A 72 -3.22 26.37 20.53
N THR A 73 -2.39 26.96 19.65
CA THR A 73 -2.82 27.38 18.29
C THR A 73 -3.37 26.22 17.46
N VAL A 74 -2.69 25.07 17.45
CA VAL A 74 -3.16 23.87 16.74
C VAL A 74 -4.52 23.43 17.25
N LEU A 75 -4.65 23.26 18.56
CA LEU A 75 -5.88 22.80 19.22
C LEU A 75 -7.06 23.76 18.99
N ALA A 76 -6.82 25.07 19.11
CA ALA A 76 -7.82 26.10 18.82
C ALA A 76 -8.25 26.07 17.35
N SER A 77 -7.32 25.82 16.43
CA SER A 77 -7.55 25.80 14.97
C SER A 77 -8.38 24.60 14.51
N VAL A 78 -8.27 23.46 15.21
CA VAL A 78 -9.04 22.24 14.91
C VAL A 78 -10.30 22.10 15.77
N GLY A 79 -10.54 23.04 16.70
CA GLY A 79 -11.69 23.04 17.61
C GLY A 79 -11.65 21.92 18.65
N ALA A 80 -10.45 21.56 19.13
CA ALA A 80 -10.30 20.61 20.23
C ALA A 80 -10.49 21.30 21.59
N GLU A 81 -10.97 20.56 22.57
CA GLU A 81 -10.84 20.95 23.98
C GLU A 81 -9.40 20.68 24.45
N CYS A 82 -8.92 21.46 25.41
CA CYS A 82 -7.60 21.27 25.99
C CYS A 82 -7.66 21.23 27.51
N GLU A 83 -6.94 20.27 28.08
CA GLU A 83 -6.61 20.21 29.50
C GLU A 83 -5.09 20.29 29.63
N ALA A 84 -4.59 21.08 30.58
CA ALA A 84 -3.18 21.14 30.91
C ALA A 84 -3.02 21.09 32.43
N GLU A 85 -2.13 20.22 32.90
CA GLU A 85 -1.85 20.05 34.34
C GLU A 85 -3.13 19.81 35.19
N GLY A 86 -4.13 19.11 34.63
CA GLY A 86 -5.40 18.79 35.29
C GLY A 86 -6.44 19.90 35.25
N VAL A 87 -6.21 21.00 34.50
CA VAL A 87 -7.12 22.15 34.40
C VAL A 87 -7.52 22.38 32.95
N MET A 88 -8.82 22.62 32.72
CA MET A 88 -9.33 23.00 31.41
C MET A 88 -8.75 24.36 30.99
N VAL A 89 -8.17 24.41 29.80
CA VAL A 89 -7.58 25.62 29.22
C VAL A 89 -8.58 26.27 28.27
N ASP A 90 -8.87 27.55 28.49
CA ASP A 90 -9.67 28.32 27.54
C ASP A 90 -8.83 28.69 26.30
N LEU A 91 -9.28 28.24 25.14
CA LEU A 91 -8.65 28.49 23.84
C LEU A 91 -9.40 29.56 23.02
N SER A 92 -10.39 30.24 23.61
CA SER A 92 -11.25 31.22 22.92
C SER A 92 -10.46 32.39 22.34
N ASP A 93 -9.48 32.90 23.09
CA ASP A 93 -8.63 34.04 22.70
C ASP A 93 -7.37 33.62 21.90
N VAL A 94 -7.16 32.33 21.68
CA VAL A 94 -6.00 31.83 20.94
C VAL A 94 -6.21 32.06 19.44
N ALA A 95 -5.25 32.75 18.80
CA ALA A 95 -5.27 32.98 17.36
C ALA A 95 -5.36 31.65 16.59
N ARG A 96 -6.24 31.61 15.59
CA ARG A 96 -6.50 30.42 14.76
C ARG A 96 -5.89 30.59 13.38
N ALA A 97 -5.42 29.48 12.81
CA ALA A 97 -4.97 29.38 11.43
C ALA A 97 -5.64 28.17 10.78
N SER A 98 -5.61 28.06 9.44
CA SER A 98 -6.10 26.83 8.83
C SER A 98 -5.16 25.67 9.20
N PRO A 99 -5.68 24.44 9.44
CA PRO A 99 -4.82 23.28 9.68
C PRO A 99 -3.81 23.04 8.56
N ALA A 100 -4.19 23.33 7.31
CA ALA A 100 -3.30 23.23 6.15
C ALA A 100 -2.15 24.24 6.20
N ASP A 101 -2.36 25.49 6.64
CA ASP A 101 -1.27 26.47 6.78
C ASP A 101 -0.32 26.09 7.92
N LEU A 102 -0.86 25.55 9.02
CA LEU A 102 -0.04 25.05 10.14
C LEU A 102 0.83 23.87 9.72
N ALA A 103 0.26 22.91 8.97
CA ALA A 103 1.00 21.78 8.44
C ALA A 103 2.03 22.20 7.38
N ASP A 104 1.65 23.08 6.45
CA ASP A 104 2.56 23.56 5.39
C ASP A 104 3.81 24.22 5.96
N GLY A 105 3.65 25.08 6.98
CA GLY A 105 4.78 25.67 7.70
C GLY A 105 5.60 24.61 8.43
N ALA A 106 4.96 23.71 9.19
CA ALA A 106 5.67 22.70 9.96
C ALA A 106 6.45 21.70 9.08
N PHE A 107 5.88 21.24 7.96
CA PHE A 107 6.60 20.39 7.01
C PHE A 107 7.78 21.11 6.37
N ARG A 108 7.62 22.37 5.95
CA ARG A 108 8.72 23.14 5.35
C ARG A 108 9.87 23.31 6.33
N ASP A 109 9.58 23.76 7.55
CA ASP A 109 10.59 24.01 8.57
C ASP A 109 11.27 22.68 9.00
N LEU A 110 10.51 21.57 9.06
CA LEU A 110 11.06 20.23 9.32
C LEU A 110 12.01 19.76 8.21
N ALA A 111 11.64 19.95 6.94
CA ALA A 111 12.48 19.60 5.81
C ALA A 111 13.79 20.39 5.81
N GLU A 112 13.72 21.70 6.06
CA GLU A 112 14.90 22.57 6.16
C GLU A 112 15.85 22.08 7.26
N LYS A 113 15.33 21.78 8.45
CA LYS A 113 16.10 21.25 9.58
C LYS A 113 16.74 19.89 9.25
N ALA A 114 15.98 18.98 8.65
CA ALA A 114 16.44 17.63 8.29
C ALA A 114 17.53 17.67 7.21
N LEU A 115 17.33 18.47 6.16
CA LEU A 115 18.32 18.65 5.08
C LEU A 115 19.59 19.34 5.59
N ALA A 116 19.46 20.38 6.41
CA ALA A 116 20.59 21.10 6.98
C ALA A 116 21.45 20.20 7.88
N ARG A 117 20.82 19.29 8.65
CA ARG A 117 21.50 18.30 9.50
C ARG A 117 22.43 17.39 8.67
N GLU A 118 21.99 17.00 7.48
CA GLU A 118 22.73 16.10 6.58
C GLU A 118 23.58 16.85 5.53
N GLY A 119 23.50 18.18 5.47
CA GLY A 119 24.20 19.00 4.46
C GLY A 119 23.66 18.80 3.04
N LEU A 120 22.35 18.58 2.90
CA LEU A 120 21.67 18.26 1.63
C LEU A 120 20.82 19.43 1.13
N THR A 121 20.37 19.35 -0.13
CA THR A 121 19.49 20.33 -0.80
C THR A 121 18.10 19.77 -1.04
N ALA A 122 17.09 20.64 -1.15
CA ALA A 122 15.70 20.24 -1.43
C ALA A 122 15.50 19.97 -2.93
N ASP A 123 16.14 18.94 -3.46
CA ASP A 123 16.02 18.46 -4.84
C ASP A 123 15.98 16.92 -4.90
N GLU A 124 15.84 16.34 -6.08
CA GLU A 124 15.75 14.87 -6.25
C GLU A 124 17.01 14.15 -5.74
N ALA A 125 18.19 14.74 -5.92
CA ALA A 125 19.45 14.14 -5.47
C ALA A 125 19.60 14.21 -3.94
N GLY A 126 19.22 15.34 -3.33
CA GLY A 126 19.18 15.49 -1.89
C GLY A 126 18.15 14.58 -1.23
N LEU A 127 16.98 14.38 -1.84
CA LEU A 127 16.00 13.39 -1.36
C LEU A 127 16.57 11.97 -1.42
N ALA A 128 17.19 11.56 -2.53
CA ALA A 128 17.80 10.24 -2.66
C ALA A 128 18.94 10.02 -1.66
N ALA A 129 19.72 11.06 -1.36
CA ALA A 129 20.75 11.02 -0.33
C ALA A 129 20.14 10.91 1.08
N PHE A 130 19.05 11.64 1.36
CA PHE A 130 18.35 11.56 2.65
C PHE A 130 17.68 10.19 2.86
N GLU A 131 17.12 9.58 1.80
CA GLU A 131 16.63 8.20 1.86
C GLU A 131 17.70 7.20 2.32
N ALA A 132 18.96 7.43 1.95
CA ALA A 132 20.09 6.58 2.34
C ALA A 132 20.51 6.76 3.81
N THR A 133 20.14 7.87 4.46
CA THR A 133 20.42 8.09 5.89
C THR A 133 19.35 7.50 6.81
N CYS A 134 18.17 7.16 6.27
CA CYS A 134 17.09 6.56 7.05
C CYS A 134 17.44 5.15 7.52
N ASP A 135 17.41 4.91 8.83
CA ASP A 135 17.52 3.57 9.40
C ASP A 135 16.21 2.79 9.21
N ARG A 136 16.19 1.95 8.17
CA ARG A 136 15.02 1.10 7.84
C ARG A 136 14.88 -0.13 8.74
N SER A 137 15.81 -0.36 9.68
CA SER A 137 15.68 -1.46 10.65
C SER A 137 14.74 -1.09 11.81
N VAL A 138 14.53 0.20 12.05
CA VAL A 138 13.60 0.69 13.06
C VAL A 138 12.17 0.49 12.56
N THR A 139 11.39 -0.33 13.27
CA THR A 139 9.98 -0.55 12.99
C THR A 139 9.08 0.26 13.94
N GLU A 140 7.82 0.44 13.54
CA GLU A 140 6.79 1.07 14.38
C GLU A 140 6.60 0.32 15.72
N GLU A 141 6.84 -1.00 15.75
CA GLU A 141 6.71 -1.83 16.94
C GLU A 141 7.92 -1.72 17.89
N ASP A 142 9.12 -1.53 17.33
CA ASP A 142 10.37 -1.45 18.09
C ASP A 142 10.58 -0.07 18.72
N ASP A 143 10.35 0.99 17.94
CA ASP A 143 10.45 2.38 18.38
C ASP A 143 9.50 3.26 17.56
N GLU A 144 8.25 3.34 18.01
CA GLU A 144 7.19 4.11 17.36
C GLU A 144 7.60 5.59 17.15
N ILE A 145 8.35 6.19 18.09
CA ILE A 145 8.73 7.60 18.04
C ILE A 145 9.77 7.83 16.95
N ALA A 146 10.85 7.04 16.95
CA ALA A 146 11.89 7.14 15.94
C ALA A 146 11.32 6.83 14.54
N TYR A 147 10.45 5.81 14.45
CA TYR A 147 9.78 5.45 13.20
C TYR A 147 8.96 6.61 12.63
N TRP A 148 8.03 7.18 13.40
CA TRP A 148 7.16 8.26 12.90
C TRP A 148 7.89 9.59 12.71
N THR A 149 8.96 9.83 13.46
CA THR A 149 9.87 10.97 13.22
C THR A 149 10.53 10.82 11.85
N CYS A 150 11.08 9.64 11.55
CA CYS A 150 11.68 9.35 10.24
C CYS A 150 10.65 9.46 9.11
N VAL A 151 9.40 8.98 9.31
CA VAL A 151 8.31 9.15 8.33
C VAL A 151 8.02 10.63 8.08
N ALA A 152 7.88 11.43 9.13
CA ALA A 152 7.56 12.85 9.01
C ALA A 152 8.68 13.63 8.32
N GLU A 153 9.94 13.38 8.68
CA GLU A 153 11.11 14.00 8.05
C GLU A 153 11.21 13.61 6.56
N LEU A 154 11.11 12.31 6.24
CA LEU A 154 11.19 11.86 4.86
C LEU A 154 10.04 12.42 4.00
N ALA A 155 8.82 12.48 4.55
CA ALA A 155 7.68 13.11 3.89
C ALA A 155 7.89 14.62 3.70
N ALA A 156 8.44 15.32 4.70
CA ALA A 156 8.77 16.74 4.65
C ALA A 156 9.77 17.04 3.53
N VAL A 157 10.91 16.32 3.52
CA VAL A 157 11.95 16.45 2.49
C VAL A 157 11.39 16.16 1.10
N THR A 158 10.57 15.11 0.97
CA THR A 158 9.89 14.80 -0.29
C THR A 158 9.00 15.94 -0.76
N GLY A 159 8.17 16.50 0.13
CA GLY A 159 7.27 17.61 -0.19
C GLY A 159 8.03 18.87 -0.62
N GLU A 160 9.11 19.23 0.06
CA GLU A 160 9.90 20.41 -0.32
C GLU A 160 10.71 20.20 -1.60
N ALA A 161 11.23 19.00 -1.84
CA ALA A 161 11.87 18.67 -3.10
C ALA A 161 10.86 18.74 -4.27
N LEU A 162 9.63 18.26 -4.08
CA LEU A 162 8.54 18.43 -5.06
C LEU A 162 8.18 19.91 -5.24
N ARG A 163 8.11 20.69 -4.15
CA ARG A 163 7.84 22.13 -4.18
C ARG A 163 8.90 22.90 -4.95
N ALA A 164 10.18 22.53 -4.83
CA ALA A 164 11.28 23.17 -5.53
C ALA A 164 11.14 23.04 -7.06
N VAL A 165 10.59 21.93 -7.55
CA VAL A 165 10.43 21.67 -8.99
C VAL A 165 9.08 22.13 -9.53
N HIS A 166 8.00 21.93 -8.76
CA HIS A 166 6.62 22.07 -9.25
C HIS A 166 5.81 23.14 -8.51
N GLY A 167 6.42 23.85 -7.56
CA GLY A 167 5.68 24.69 -6.62
C GLY A 167 4.68 23.89 -5.80
N GLY A 168 3.75 24.59 -5.15
CA GLY A 168 2.65 23.95 -4.43
C GLY A 168 2.73 24.10 -2.91
N ARG A 169 1.90 23.32 -2.22
CA ARG A 169 1.72 23.38 -0.78
C ARG A 169 1.14 22.09 -0.22
N TRP A 170 1.30 21.91 1.08
CA TRP A 170 0.55 20.92 1.85
C TRP A 170 -0.91 21.35 2.02
N VAL A 171 -1.81 20.39 1.85
CA VAL A 171 -3.25 20.54 2.03
C VAL A 171 -3.79 19.38 2.85
N GLN A 172 -4.92 19.59 3.54
CA GLN A 172 -5.54 18.52 4.32
C GLN A 172 -6.01 17.39 3.41
N ASP A 173 -5.77 16.15 3.84
CA ASP A 173 -6.17 14.97 3.10
C ASP A 173 -7.66 14.67 3.26
N ALA A 174 -8.45 15.15 2.29
CA ALA A 174 -9.88 14.92 2.23
C ALA A 174 -10.28 13.45 1.97
N LYS A 175 -9.33 12.61 1.53
CA LYS A 175 -9.59 11.21 1.18
C LYS A 175 -9.04 10.22 2.21
N HIS A 176 -8.39 10.71 3.26
CA HIS A 176 -7.92 9.92 4.41
C HIS A 176 -6.95 8.80 3.99
N TRP A 177 -6.08 9.10 3.03
CA TRP A 177 -5.03 8.22 2.54
C TRP A 177 -3.74 8.28 3.38
N ALA A 178 -3.51 9.38 4.10
CA ALA A 178 -2.27 9.65 4.82
C ALA A 178 -2.45 9.50 6.34
N ASP A 179 -1.49 8.82 6.98
CA ASP A 179 -1.47 8.65 8.45
C ASP A 179 -1.27 9.97 9.20
N ILE A 180 -0.43 10.85 8.64
CA ILE A 180 -0.39 12.27 8.98
C ILE A 180 -1.29 12.95 7.93
N PRO A 181 -2.43 13.57 8.30
CA PRO A 181 -3.60 13.78 7.43
C PRO A 181 -3.43 14.96 6.46
N PHE A 182 -2.30 15.00 5.76
CA PHE A 182 -1.92 16.01 4.80
C PHE A 182 -1.27 15.36 3.59
N VAL A 183 -1.59 15.91 2.43
CA VAL A 183 -1.08 15.51 1.12
C VAL A 183 -0.47 16.72 0.44
N PHE A 184 0.47 16.49 -0.47
CA PHE A 184 1.09 17.58 -1.23
C PHE A 184 0.26 17.87 -2.48
N GLN A 185 -0.05 19.14 -2.71
CA GLN A 185 -0.72 19.62 -3.91
C GLN A 185 0.24 20.52 -4.70
N ALA A 186 0.60 20.08 -5.90
CA ALA A 186 1.44 20.86 -6.82
C ALA A 186 0.71 22.11 -7.32
N GLN A 187 1.47 23.16 -7.67
CA GLN A 187 0.88 24.42 -8.12
C GLN A 187 0.16 24.24 -9.46
N GLY A 188 -1.07 24.76 -9.54
CA GLY A 188 -1.88 24.68 -10.76
C GLY A 188 -2.51 23.31 -11.02
N ASP A 189 -2.37 22.37 -10.09
CA ASP A 189 -2.93 21.03 -10.20
C ASP A 189 -3.94 20.75 -9.08
N THR A 190 -4.99 20.00 -9.40
CA THR A 190 -5.96 19.52 -8.42
C THR A 190 -5.58 18.15 -7.86
N ALA A 191 -4.70 17.41 -8.55
CA ALA A 191 -4.24 16.10 -8.13
C ALA A 191 -3.21 16.21 -6.99
N THR A 192 -3.54 15.55 -5.88
CA THR A 192 -2.70 15.46 -4.69
C THR A 192 -1.78 14.24 -4.74
N MET A 193 -0.66 14.31 -4.02
CA MET A 193 0.27 13.21 -3.81
C MET A 193 0.38 12.92 -2.32
N ASN A 194 0.67 11.67 -1.96
CA ASN A 194 0.78 11.24 -0.57
C ASN A 194 2.25 10.93 -0.19
N PRO A 195 3.12 11.95 0.05
CA PRO A 195 4.47 11.73 0.52
C PRO A 195 4.54 10.91 1.82
N VAL A 196 3.61 11.12 2.76
CA VAL A 196 3.57 10.41 4.04
C VAL A 196 3.38 8.91 3.81
N GLY A 197 2.37 8.52 3.04
CA GLY A 197 2.12 7.12 2.70
C GLY A 197 3.27 6.51 1.90
N LYS A 198 3.97 7.31 1.09
CA LYS A 198 5.16 6.85 0.35
C LYS A 198 6.36 6.62 1.28
N ALA A 199 6.60 7.51 2.24
CA ALA A 199 7.61 7.34 3.27
C ALA A 199 7.37 6.09 4.13
N VAL A 200 6.13 5.85 4.58
CA VAL A 200 5.73 4.62 5.29
C VAL A 200 6.05 3.37 4.47
N LYS A 201 5.69 3.36 3.18
CA LYS A 201 5.99 2.23 2.29
C LYS A 201 7.49 2.03 2.09
N PHE A 202 8.25 3.10 1.93
CA PHE A 202 9.71 3.02 1.78
C PHE A 202 10.40 2.42 3.01
N LEU A 203 10.04 2.87 4.22
CA LEU A 203 10.62 2.32 5.44
C LEU A 203 10.28 0.84 5.60
N ARG A 204 9.04 0.44 5.28
CA ARG A 204 8.57 -0.96 5.39
C ARG A 204 9.07 -1.88 4.28
N HIS A 205 9.25 -1.36 3.07
CA HIS A 205 9.39 -2.19 1.87
C HIS A 205 10.64 -1.87 1.03
N GLY A 206 11.41 -0.85 1.42
CA GLY A 206 12.70 -0.49 0.84
C GLY A 206 12.63 0.34 -0.44
N ALA A 207 13.77 0.36 -1.16
CA ALA A 207 14.02 1.23 -2.31
C ALA A 207 13.00 1.07 -3.46
N ALA A 208 12.37 -0.09 -3.56
CA ALA A 208 11.27 -0.34 -4.50
C ALA A 208 10.07 0.62 -4.31
N GLU A 209 9.96 1.23 -3.13
CA GLU A 209 8.92 2.19 -2.74
C GLU A 209 9.49 3.59 -2.44
N SER A 210 10.67 3.92 -3.00
CA SER A 210 11.34 5.23 -2.84
C SER A 210 10.41 6.44 -3.10
N PRO A 211 10.36 7.43 -2.21
CA PRO A 211 9.72 8.73 -2.43
C PRO A 211 10.14 9.46 -3.70
N CYS A 212 11.37 9.27 -4.21
CA CYS A 212 11.78 9.81 -5.51
C CYS A 212 10.84 9.41 -6.66
N GLN A 213 10.11 8.29 -6.55
CA GLN A 213 9.12 7.87 -7.55
C GLN A 213 7.97 8.86 -7.72
N LEU A 214 7.71 9.74 -6.74
CA LEU A 214 6.68 10.78 -6.88
C LEU A 214 7.05 11.83 -7.94
N PHE A 215 8.33 12.13 -8.14
CA PHE A 215 8.78 13.00 -9.25
C PHE A 215 8.43 12.39 -10.60
N ARG A 216 8.74 11.10 -10.73
CA ARG A 216 8.44 10.33 -11.94
C ARG A 216 6.94 10.27 -12.23
N ALA A 217 6.12 10.14 -11.19
CA ALA A 217 4.67 10.24 -11.31
C ALA A 217 4.17 11.62 -11.75
N MET A 218 4.91 12.70 -11.46
CA MET A 218 4.58 14.04 -11.94
C MET A 218 4.99 14.25 -13.40
N GLU A 219 6.12 13.68 -13.82
CA GLU A 219 6.56 13.71 -15.23
C GLU A 219 5.50 13.09 -16.16
N ASP A 220 4.81 12.04 -15.69
CA ASP A 220 3.75 11.38 -16.45
C ASP A 220 2.48 12.23 -16.65
N ARG A 221 2.25 13.30 -15.86
CA ARG A 221 1.00 14.12 -15.95
C ARG A 221 0.87 14.88 -17.27
N GLY A 222 1.97 15.07 -18.00
CA GLY A 222 1.98 15.65 -19.35
C GLY A 222 2.36 14.64 -20.45
N ALA A 223 2.64 13.39 -20.07
CA ALA A 223 3.06 12.38 -21.02
C ALA A 223 1.87 11.82 -21.82
N PRO A 224 2.09 11.40 -23.08
CA PRO A 224 1.07 10.69 -23.83
C PRO A 224 0.69 9.40 -23.09
N GLN A 225 -0.62 9.13 -23.02
CA GLN A 225 -1.16 7.90 -22.48
C GLN A 225 -0.63 6.70 -23.26
N GLY A 226 0.04 5.78 -22.57
CA GLY A 226 0.53 4.54 -23.16
C GLY A 226 -0.56 3.47 -23.29
N PRO A 227 -0.17 2.24 -23.67
CA PRO A 227 -1.11 1.17 -23.98
C PRO A 227 -1.99 0.80 -22.77
N LEU A 228 -3.21 0.38 -23.06
CA LEU A 228 -4.07 -0.28 -22.07
C LEU A 228 -3.48 -1.66 -21.77
N LEU A 229 -3.21 -1.96 -20.51
CA LEU A 229 -2.67 -3.26 -20.08
C LEU A 229 -3.49 -3.82 -18.91
N PRO A 230 -3.49 -5.15 -18.72
CA PRO A 230 -3.98 -5.76 -17.50
C PRO A 230 -2.95 -5.57 -16.38
N ASN A 231 -3.41 -5.57 -15.13
CA ASN A 231 -2.56 -5.50 -13.95
C ASN A 231 -3.16 -6.38 -12.85
N LEU A 232 -2.44 -7.44 -12.48
CA LEU A 232 -2.89 -8.40 -11.48
C LEU A 232 -2.83 -7.82 -10.07
N LYS A 233 -3.88 -7.96 -9.27
CA LYS A 233 -3.90 -7.49 -7.89
C LYS A 233 -4.36 -8.61 -6.94
N PRO A 234 -4.05 -8.52 -5.65
CA PRO A 234 -4.57 -9.44 -4.66
C PRO A 234 -6.09 -9.56 -4.70
N SER A 235 -6.65 -10.72 -4.35
CA SER A 235 -8.11 -10.96 -4.37
C SER A 235 -8.90 -9.97 -3.50
N ARG A 236 -8.26 -9.52 -2.41
CA ARG A 236 -8.80 -8.59 -1.40
C ARG A 236 -8.26 -7.17 -1.54
N TRP A 237 -7.87 -6.75 -2.74
CA TRP A 237 -7.33 -5.41 -2.95
C TRP A 237 -8.37 -4.32 -2.64
N ASP A 238 -8.01 -3.36 -1.78
CA ASP A 238 -8.92 -2.33 -1.23
C ASP A 238 -9.60 -1.44 -2.28
N LEU A 239 -9.01 -1.29 -3.47
CA LEU A 239 -9.56 -0.47 -4.54
C LEU A 239 -10.46 -1.23 -5.51
N ARG A 240 -10.68 -2.54 -5.29
CA ARG A 240 -11.48 -3.41 -6.18
C ARG A 240 -12.85 -2.82 -6.54
N ASP A 241 -13.52 -2.20 -5.58
CA ASP A 241 -14.88 -1.65 -5.78
C ASP A 241 -14.87 -0.27 -6.48
N GLN A 242 -13.70 0.35 -6.62
CA GLN A 242 -13.53 1.67 -7.25
C GLN A 242 -12.95 1.56 -8.66
N VAL A 243 -12.22 0.48 -8.96
CA VAL A 243 -11.53 0.27 -10.24
C VAL A 243 -12.27 -0.71 -11.14
N VAL A 244 -12.06 -0.54 -12.45
CA VAL A 244 -12.51 -1.48 -13.47
C VAL A 244 -11.65 -2.73 -13.39
N CYS A 245 -12.21 -3.81 -12.83
CA CYS A 245 -11.52 -5.08 -12.64
C CYS A 245 -12.48 -6.27 -12.65
N GLU A 246 -11.90 -7.46 -12.81
CA GLU A 246 -12.60 -8.75 -12.78
C GLU A 246 -11.73 -9.84 -12.15
N PRO A 247 -12.29 -10.95 -11.64
CA PRO A 247 -11.46 -12.07 -11.21
C PRO A 247 -10.63 -12.62 -12.37
N LEU A 248 -9.40 -13.08 -12.09
CA LEU A 248 -8.55 -13.77 -13.06
C LEU A 248 -9.31 -14.93 -13.74
N ARG A 249 -10.10 -15.66 -12.94
CA ARG A 249 -11.01 -16.70 -13.39
C ARG A 249 -12.23 -16.81 -12.48
N GLU A 250 -13.41 -16.62 -13.06
CA GLU A 250 -14.67 -16.62 -12.31
C GLU A 250 -15.09 -18.01 -11.82
N ASP A 251 -14.81 -19.05 -12.61
CA ASP A 251 -15.11 -20.44 -12.28
C ASP A 251 -14.28 -20.98 -11.10
N LEU A 252 -13.12 -20.38 -10.84
CA LEU A 252 -12.22 -20.75 -9.74
C LEU A 252 -12.56 -20.06 -8.41
N LEU A 253 -13.47 -19.08 -8.39
CA LEU A 253 -13.86 -18.38 -7.16
C LEU A 253 -14.50 -19.31 -6.12
N LYS A 254 -15.05 -20.46 -6.56
CA LYS A 254 -15.69 -21.44 -5.67
C LYS A 254 -14.69 -22.32 -4.92
N ALA A 255 -13.41 -22.27 -5.26
CA ALA A 255 -12.41 -23.19 -4.73
C ALA A 255 -11.79 -22.76 -3.39
N ASP A 256 -12.32 -21.72 -2.72
CA ASP A 256 -11.81 -21.15 -1.45
C ASP A 256 -10.29 -20.87 -1.48
N VAL A 257 -9.82 -20.38 -2.62
CA VAL A 257 -8.42 -20.06 -2.88
C VAL A 257 -8.26 -18.58 -3.23
N ASP A 258 -7.06 -18.06 -3.01
CA ASP A 258 -6.72 -16.66 -3.29
C ASP A 258 -6.57 -16.46 -4.81
N ILE A 259 -7.67 -16.17 -5.50
CA ILE A 259 -7.70 -15.87 -6.94
C ILE A 259 -7.48 -14.37 -7.16
N PRO A 260 -6.37 -13.95 -7.81
CA PRO A 260 -6.13 -12.56 -8.15
C PRO A 260 -7.26 -11.92 -8.94
N ILE A 261 -7.32 -10.60 -8.88
CA ILE A 261 -8.15 -9.81 -9.79
C ILE A 261 -7.28 -9.22 -10.90
N VAL A 262 -7.85 -9.07 -12.08
CA VAL A 262 -7.29 -8.36 -13.23
C VAL A 262 -7.89 -6.97 -13.23
N ALA A 263 -7.10 -5.97 -12.86
CA ALA A 263 -7.44 -4.57 -13.02
C ALA A 263 -6.93 -4.04 -14.36
N TYR A 264 -7.59 -3.03 -14.91
CA TYR A 264 -7.22 -2.44 -16.19
C TYR A 264 -6.73 -1.00 -16.01
N GLY A 265 -5.72 -0.62 -16.77
CA GLY A 265 -5.11 0.69 -16.68
C GLY A 265 -4.21 1.00 -17.85
N ASN A 266 -3.80 2.25 -17.96
CA ASN A 266 -2.86 2.69 -18.97
C ASN A 266 -1.46 2.78 -18.39
N ASP A 267 -0.52 2.23 -19.15
CA ASP A 267 0.88 2.34 -18.86
C ASP A 267 1.37 3.74 -19.22
N PHE A 268 2.25 4.29 -18.39
CA PHE A 268 2.98 5.51 -18.63
C PHE A 268 4.47 5.21 -18.41
N PRO A 269 5.38 6.09 -18.86
CA PRO A 269 6.83 5.87 -18.70
C PRO A 269 7.26 5.50 -17.27
N HIS A 270 6.56 6.00 -16.25
CA HIS A 270 6.92 5.78 -14.86
C HIS A 270 5.81 5.23 -13.97
N THR A 271 4.55 5.30 -14.40
CA THR A 271 3.39 4.95 -13.59
C THR A 271 2.38 4.11 -14.35
N PHE A 272 1.46 3.52 -13.60
CA PHE A 272 0.33 2.79 -14.15
C PHE A 272 -0.98 3.42 -13.67
N ALA A 273 -1.72 4.06 -14.58
CA ALA A 273 -2.95 4.75 -14.26
C ALA A 273 -4.15 3.81 -14.38
N MET A 274 -4.70 3.40 -13.23
CA MET A 274 -5.87 2.53 -13.17
C MET A 274 -7.12 3.20 -13.75
N LEU A 275 -7.93 2.42 -14.47
CA LEU A 275 -9.25 2.84 -14.89
C LEU A 275 -10.22 2.76 -13.70
N PHE A 276 -10.69 3.91 -13.24
CA PHE A 276 -11.78 3.97 -12.27
C PHE A 276 -13.14 3.72 -12.91
N ARG A 277 -14.05 3.15 -12.13
CA ARG A 277 -15.44 2.92 -12.50
C ARG A 277 -16.16 4.24 -12.73
N ASP A 278 -16.90 4.32 -13.83
CA ASP A 278 -17.73 5.48 -14.19
C ASP A 278 -19.13 5.07 -14.68
N GLY A 279 -19.47 3.77 -14.59
CA GLY A 279 -20.73 3.18 -15.06
C GLY A 279 -20.82 2.93 -16.57
N THR A 280 -19.87 3.43 -17.37
CA THR A 280 -19.82 3.26 -18.82
C THR A 280 -18.79 2.22 -19.25
N ARG A 281 -17.60 2.25 -18.64
CA ARG A 281 -16.47 1.38 -18.98
C ARG A 281 -16.75 -0.10 -18.70
N GLU A 282 -17.55 -0.37 -17.67
CA GLU A 282 -17.94 -1.72 -17.24
C GLU A 282 -18.84 -2.42 -18.26
N LYS A 283 -19.53 -1.66 -19.13
CA LYS A 283 -20.34 -2.24 -20.20
C LYS A 283 -19.49 -2.74 -21.36
N GLY A 284 -18.24 -2.29 -21.46
CA GLY A 284 -17.26 -2.63 -22.50
C GLY A 284 -16.18 -3.64 -22.08
N MET A 285 -16.35 -4.35 -20.96
CA MET A 285 -15.30 -5.19 -20.37
C MET A 285 -14.68 -6.21 -21.33
N ALA A 286 -15.48 -6.84 -22.20
CA ALA A 286 -14.95 -7.80 -23.17
C ALA A 286 -13.95 -7.15 -24.14
N SER A 287 -14.27 -5.95 -24.64
CA SER A 287 -13.39 -5.19 -25.54
C SER A 287 -12.15 -4.67 -24.83
N LEU A 288 -12.30 -4.21 -23.58
CA LEU A 288 -11.16 -3.81 -22.74
C LEU A 288 -10.19 -4.98 -22.52
N ARG A 289 -10.72 -6.15 -22.18
CA ARG A 289 -9.93 -7.39 -21.99
C ARG A 289 -9.19 -7.77 -23.26
N GLU A 290 -9.89 -7.78 -24.40
CA GLU A 290 -9.30 -8.11 -25.70
C GLU A 290 -8.14 -7.17 -26.05
N GLN A 291 -8.36 -5.86 -25.95
CA GLN A 291 -7.33 -4.86 -26.23
C GLN A 291 -6.14 -4.98 -25.26
N ALA A 292 -6.41 -5.11 -23.97
CA ALA A 292 -5.37 -5.24 -22.95
C ALA A 292 -4.52 -6.50 -23.16
N THR A 293 -5.16 -7.62 -23.51
CA THR A 293 -4.47 -8.89 -23.80
C THR A 293 -3.63 -8.79 -25.07
N ALA A 294 -4.12 -8.12 -26.11
CA ALA A 294 -3.36 -7.88 -27.33
C ALA A 294 -2.12 -7.02 -27.08
N ASN A 295 -2.24 -5.97 -26.26
CA ASN A 295 -1.10 -5.13 -25.86
C ASN A 295 -0.11 -5.88 -24.98
N LEU A 296 -0.61 -6.71 -24.04
CA LEU A 296 0.25 -7.54 -23.18
C LEU A 296 1.10 -8.50 -24.01
N ALA A 297 0.58 -9.04 -25.12
CA ALA A 297 1.34 -9.93 -26.00
C ALA A 297 2.61 -9.28 -26.57
N ALA A 298 2.59 -7.95 -26.77
CA ALA A 298 3.73 -7.19 -27.27
C ALA A 298 4.76 -6.83 -26.18
N VAL A 299 4.49 -7.13 -24.91
CA VAL A 299 5.45 -6.89 -23.82
C VAL A 299 6.52 -7.97 -23.84
N ASP A 300 7.77 -7.55 -23.97
CA ASP A 300 8.92 -8.44 -23.88
C ASP A 300 9.20 -8.85 -22.43
N VAL A 301 9.62 -10.11 -22.27
CA VAL A 301 10.00 -10.69 -20.98
C VAL A 301 11.22 -11.58 -21.15
N GLU A 302 11.99 -11.69 -20.08
CA GLU A 302 13.10 -12.62 -19.97
C GLU A 302 12.61 -13.93 -19.35
N VAL A 303 13.13 -15.06 -19.83
CA VAL A 303 12.81 -16.39 -19.31
C VAL A 303 14.10 -17.07 -18.89
N GLU A 304 14.27 -17.28 -17.60
CA GLU A 304 15.48 -17.84 -17.00
C GLU A 304 15.19 -19.23 -16.41
N PRO A 305 15.93 -20.29 -16.78
CA PRO A 305 15.84 -21.58 -16.11
C PRO A 305 16.56 -21.53 -14.76
N ILE A 306 15.89 -22.03 -13.72
CA ILE A 306 16.42 -22.15 -12.36
C ILE A 306 16.46 -23.62 -11.98
N GLU A 307 17.65 -24.10 -11.63
CA GLU A 307 17.90 -25.47 -11.20
C GLU A 307 18.27 -25.51 -9.72
N LEU A 308 17.44 -26.19 -8.93
CA LEU A 308 17.70 -26.55 -7.55
C LEU A 308 17.85 -28.07 -7.46
N SER A 309 18.47 -28.57 -6.39
CA SER A 309 18.82 -29.99 -6.22
C SER A 309 17.68 -30.99 -6.44
N GLN A 310 16.42 -30.57 -6.27
CA GLN A 310 15.22 -31.41 -6.40
C GLN A 310 14.09 -30.76 -7.22
N LEU A 311 14.34 -29.58 -7.80
CA LEU A 311 13.31 -28.81 -8.50
C LEU A 311 13.94 -27.99 -9.62
N SER A 312 13.38 -28.10 -10.82
CA SER A 312 13.69 -27.19 -11.93
C SER A 312 12.45 -26.41 -12.29
N PHE A 313 12.59 -25.10 -12.45
CA PHE A 313 11.51 -24.22 -12.86
C PHE A 313 12.07 -23.07 -13.71
N TRP A 314 11.19 -22.27 -14.30
CA TRP A 314 11.52 -21.13 -15.11
C TRP A 314 10.97 -19.87 -14.45
N ALA A 315 11.80 -18.86 -14.32
CA ALA A 315 11.38 -17.52 -13.90
C ALA A 315 11.17 -16.65 -15.14
N VAL A 316 9.98 -16.06 -15.25
CA VAL A 316 9.64 -15.05 -16.24
C VAL A 316 9.71 -13.69 -15.54
N GLN A 317 10.59 -12.82 -16.03
CA GLN A 317 10.96 -11.55 -15.40
C GLN A 317 11.39 -10.49 -16.44
N GLY A 318 12.07 -9.43 -16.01
CA GLY A 318 12.58 -8.36 -16.89
C GLY A 318 11.55 -7.29 -17.28
N SER A 319 10.30 -7.44 -16.84
CA SER A 319 9.23 -6.46 -17.05
C SER A 319 8.33 -6.35 -15.82
N PHE A 320 7.81 -5.15 -15.56
CA PHE A 320 6.77 -4.92 -14.55
C PHE A 320 5.53 -5.80 -14.78
N PHE A 321 5.24 -6.12 -16.05
CA PHE A 321 4.09 -6.93 -16.47
C PHE A 321 4.43 -8.43 -16.68
N ALA A 322 5.58 -8.90 -16.21
CA ALA A 322 5.96 -10.30 -16.41
C ALA A 322 5.01 -11.29 -15.70
N ALA A 323 4.44 -10.91 -14.54
CA ALA A 323 3.43 -11.73 -13.86
C ALA A 323 2.16 -11.89 -14.70
N GLU A 324 1.76 -10.81 -15.39
CA GLU A 324 0.57 -10.73 -16.23
C GLU A 324 0.64 -11.66 -17.43
N LYS A 325 1.83 -12.13 -17.85
CA LYS A 325 1.99 -13.14 -18.92
C LYS A 325 1.26 -14.46 -18.67
N ILE A 326 0.75 -14.71 -17.45
CA ILE A 326 -0.21 -15.79 -17.20
C ILE A 326 -1.54 -15.64 -17.98
N LEU A 327 -1.86 -14.42 -18.45
CA LEU A 327 -3.01 -14.11 -19.29
C LEU A 327 -2.72 -14.28 -20.80
N ASP A 328 -1.46 -14.44 -21.19
CA ASP A 328 -1.00 -14.51 -22.58
C ASP A 328 -0.93 -15.97 -23.04
N ALA A 329 -2.03 -16.48 -23.59
CA ALA A 329 -2.13 -17.88 -24.01
C ALA A 329 -1.10 -18.28 -25.10
N PRO A 330 -0.82 -17.47 -26.14
CA PRO A 330 0.30 -17.72 -27.05
C PRO A 330 1.65 -17.88 -26.34
N PHE A 331 1.97 -17.01 -25.39
CA PHE A 331 3.19 -17.12 -24.59
C PHE A 331 3.22 -18.43 -23.80
N LEU A 332 2.13 -18.78 -23.10
CA LEU A 332 2.08 -20.02 -22.31
C LEU A 332 2.18 -21.29 -23.17
N ARG A 333 1.65 -21.30 -24.41
CA ARG A 333 1.88 -22.40 -25.37
C ARG A 333 3.34 -22.52 -25.80
N THR A 334 4.04 -21.40 -25.93
CA THR A 334 5.49 -21.40 -26.15
C THR A 334 6.22 -22.02 -24.97
N MET A 335 5.80 -21.69 -23.74
CA MET A 335 6.35 -22.29 -22.52
C MET A 335 6.07 -23.80 -22.40
N HIS A 336 4.90 -24.28 -22.82
CA HIS A 336 4.62 -25.73 -22.92
C HIS A 336 5.64 -26.44 -23.83
N THR A 337 5.98 -25.82 -24.96
CA THR A 337 6.95 -26.36 -25.92
C THR A 337 8.37 -26.35 -25.34
N LEU A 338 8.77 -25.24 -24.70
CA LEU A 338 10.08 -25.09 -24.07
C LEU A 338 10.29 -26.10 -22.93
N ILE A 339 9.31 -26.21 -22.03
CA ILE A 339 9.34 -27.07 -20.84
C ILE A 339 9.07 -28.54 -21.21
N ARG A 340 8.52 -28.80 -22.40
CA ARG A 340 8.12 -30.12 -22.89
C ARG A 340 7.11 -30.81 -21.98
N ALA A 341 6.08 -30.07 -21.56
CA ALA A 341 5.04 -30.58 -20.68
C ALA A 341 3.66 -30.27 -21.25
N SER A 342 2.72 -31.22 -21.17
CA SER A 342 1.32 -31.00 -21.53
C SER A 342 0.53 -30.24 -20.46
N LEU A 343 1.01 -30.28 -19.22
CA LEU A 343 0.48 -29.55 -18.08
C LEU A 343 1.61 -28.74 -17.45
N LEU A 344 1.41 -27.44 -17.25
CA LEU A 344 2.31 -26.60 -16.45
C LEU A 344 1.68 -26.30 -15.10
N VAL A 345 2.53 -26.09 -14.11
CA VAL A 345 2.18 -25.38 -12.89
C VAL A 345 2.74 -23.96 -12.99
N ALA A 346 1.92 -22.97 -12.66
CA ALA A 346 2.26 -21.56 -12.74
C ALA A 346 2.02 -20.89 -11.40
N SER A 347 2.89 -19.96 -11.00
CA SER A 347 2.61 -19.10 -9.86
C SER A 347 3.02 -17.66 -10.11
N ILE A 348 2.28 -16.74 -9.49
CA ILE A 348 2.45 -15.30 -9.59
C ILE A 348 2.51 -14.72 -8.17
N PRO A 349 3.58 -15.03 -7.40
CA PRO A 349 3.66 -14.63 -6.00
C PRO A 349 3.71 -13.10 -5.83
N GLU A 350 4.31 -12.39 -6.78
CA GLU A 350 4.49 -10.93 -6.72
C GLU A 350 4.55 -10.29 -8.12
N LYS A 351 4.47 -8.95 -8.16
CA LYS A 351 4.59 -8.16 -9.40
C LYS A 351 5.89 -8.41 -10.14
N GLY A 352 5.79 -8.45 -11.48
CA GLY A 352 6.93 -8.64 -12.36
C GLY A 352 7.56 -10.03 -12.29
N LYS A 353 6.88 -11.03 -11.72
CA LYS A 353 7.40 -12.39 -11.60
C LYS A 353 6.31 -13.44 -11.87
N LEU A 354 6.57 -14.29 -12.86
CA LEU A 354 5.80 -15.49 -13.13
C LEU A 354 6.76 -16.70 -13.05
N LEU A 355 6.41 -17.68 -12.24
CA LEU A 355 7.16 -18.94 -12.15
C LEU A 355 6.41 -20.04 -12.89
N LEU A 356 7.12 -20.86 -13.64
CA LEU A 356 6.57 -21.96 -14.41
C LEU A 356 7.37 -23.24 -14.16
N ALA A 357 6.69 -24.37 -13.98
CA ALA A 357 7.35 -25.68 -13.95
C ALA A 357 6.48 -26.75 -14.63
N SER A 358 7.07 -27.92 -14.87
CA SER A 358 6.33 -29.07 -15.38
C SER A 358 5.34 -29.58 -14.33
N GLY A 359 4.06 -29.64 -14.69
CA GLY A 359 3.01 -30.24 -13.86
C GLY A 359 3.05 -31.77 -13.84
N LEU A 360 3.94 -32.39 -14.61
CA LEU A 360 4.07 -33.85 -14.71
C LEU A 360 5.03 -34.45 -13.67
N GLN A 361 5.54 -33.66 -12.73
CA GLN A 361 6.39 -34.10 -11.63
C GLN A 361 5.72 -33.88 -10.26
N PRO A 362 4.75 -34.73 -9.86
CA PRO A 362 4.00 -34.54 -8.61
C PRO A 362 4.88 -34.44 -7.35
N ALA A 363 6.03 -35.13 -7.34
CA ALA A 363 6.97 -35.09 -6.22
C ALA A 363 7.62 -33.70 -6.03
N ALA A 364 7.70 -32.89 -7.09
CA ALA A 364 8.31 -31.56 -7.07
C ALA A 364 7.29 -30.45 -6.70
N LEU A 365 5.99 -30.74 -6.78
CA LEU A 365 4.93 -29.76 -6.53
C LEU A 365 4.95 -29.16 -5.12
N PRO A 366 5.14 -29.92 -4.02
CA PRO A 366 5.26 -29.32 -2.68
C PRO A 366 6.43 -28.32 -2.57
N GLY A 367 7.56 -28.63 -3.21
CA GLY A 367 8.72 -27.74 -3.25
C GLY A 367 8.42 -26.44 -4.01
N PHE A 368 7.75 -26.56 -5.17
CA PHE A 368 7.33 -25.39 -5.96
C PHE A 368 6.32 -24.50 -5.21
N MET A 369 5.35 -25.11 -4.50
CA MET A 369 4.41 -24.40 -3.64
C MET A 369 5.12 -23.70 -2.48
N ALA A 370 6.11 -24.35 -1.86
CA ALA A 370 6.90 -23.76 -0.78
C ALA A 370 7.71 -22.54 -1.26
N ILE A 371 8.32 -22.60 -2.45
CA ILE A 371 9.02 -21.45 -3.05
C ILE A 371 8.04 -20.32 -3.34
N THR A 372 6.90 -20.63 -3.95
CA THR A 372 5.85 -19.64 -4.24
C THR A 372 5.41 -18.91 -2.97
N ARG A 373 5.12 -19.67 -1.91
CA ARG A 373 4.74 -19.12 -0.61
C ARG A 373 5.88 -18.30 0.01
N GLY A 374 7.12 -18.79 -0.02
CA GLY A 374 8.26 -18.07 0.51
C GLY A 374 8.50 -16.71 -0.17
N ILE A 375 8.33 -16.63 -1.50
CA ILE A 375 8.41 -15.36 -2.23
C ILE A 375 7.25 -14.44 -1.85
N PHE A 376 6.02 -14.97 -1.82
CA PHE A 376 4.82 -14.21 -1.45
C PHE A 376 4.92 -13.63 -0.02
N GLU A 377 5.38 -14.43 0.95
CA GLU A 377 5.50 -14.04 2.36
C GLU A 377 6.64 -13.05 2.61
N LYS A 378 7.72 -13.09 1.81
CA LYS A 378 8.81 -12.11 1.90
C LYS A 378 8.31 -10.69 1.64
N ASN A 379 7.32 -10.54 0.76
CA ASN A 379 6.60 -9.30 0.47
C ASN A 379 7.51 -8.07 0.25
N GLU A 380 8.62 -8.25 -0.46
CA GLU A 380 9.53 -7.14 -0.77
C GLU A 380 8.81 -6.12 -1.67
N GLY A 381 8.81 -4.85 -1.28
CA GLY A 381 8.11 -3.82 -2.04
C GLY A 381 6.58 -3.79 -1.87
N GLY A 382 5.95 -4.64 -1.04
CA GLY A 382 4.48 -4.66 -0.94
C GLY A 382 3.80 -5.17 -2.23
N ARG A 383 4.51 -5.97 -3.02
CA ARG A 383 4.18 -6.33 -4.41
C ARG A 383 3.43 -7.66 -4.56
N HIS A 384 2.95 -8.24 -3.46
CA HIS A 384 2.29 -9.54 -3.48
C HIS A 384 1.07 -9.57 -4.41
N ILE A 385 0.85 -10.71 -5.05
CA ILE A 385 -0.33 -10.94 -5.89
C ILE A 385 -1.12 -12.14 -5.36
N SER A 386 -0.54 -13.35 -5.34
CA SER A 386 -1.21 -14.53 -4.77
C SER A 386 -0.23 -15.68 -4.52
N PRO A 387 -0.41 -16.44 -3.42
CA PRO A 387 0.36 -17.67 -3.16
C PRO A 387 -0.19 -18.87 -3.95
N THR A 388 -1.27 -18.71 -4.70
CA THR A 388 -1.94 -19.79 -5.43
C THR A 388 -1.09 -20.30 -6.58
N VAL A 389 -1.03 -21.62 -6.74
CA VAL A 389 -0.43 -22.29 -7.89
C VAL A 389 -1.53 -22.70 -8.86
N PHE A 390 -1.44 -22.21 -10.09
CA PHE A 390 -2.39 -22.45 -11.17
C PHE A 390 -1.95 -23.62 -12.03
N LEU A 391 -2.91 -24.39 -12.52
CA LEU A 391 -2.70 -25.45 -13.51
C LEU A 391 -2.98 -24.89 -14.89
N ILE A 392 -2.02 -25.03 -15.81
CA ILE A 392 -2.13 -24.52 -17.18
C ILE A 392 -2.11 -25.68 -18.17
N SER A 393 -3.07 -25.72 -19.08
CA SER A 393 -3.14 -26.66 -20.21
C SER A 393 -3.51 -25.91 -21.48
N ASP A 394 -2.81 -26.18 -22.57
CA ASP A 394 -2.96 -25.49 -23.87
C ASP A 394 -2.91 -23.94 -23.77
N GLY A 395 -2.06 -23.45 -22.84
CA GLY A 395 -1.93 -22.03 -22.55
C GLY A 395 -3.12 -21.40 -21.83
N GLN A 396 -4.03 -22.20 -21.27
CA GLN A 396 -5.18 -21.73 -20.50
C GLN A 396 -5.09 -22.22 -19.05
N ILE A 397 -5.54 -21.39 -18.11
CA ILE A 397 -5.75 -21.83 -16.72
C ILE A 397 -6.89 -22.86 -16.70
N VAL A 398 -6.65 -24.05 -16.17
CA VAL A 398 -7.66 -25.13 -16.09
C VAL A 398 -7.99 -25.54 -14.66
N GLY A 399 -7.26 -25.00 -13.67
CA GLY A 399 -7.50 -25.29 -12.26
C GLY A 399 -6.46 -24.66 -11.36
N VAL A 400 -6.51 -25.04 -10.09
CA VAL A 400 -5.50 -24.69 -9.08
C VAL A 400 -4.93 -25.98 -8.48
N ALA A 401 -3.64 -25.96 -8.17
CA ALA A 401 -3.01 -27.03 -7.42
C ALA A 401 -3.33 -26.86 -5.94
N SER A 402 -3.72 -27.95 -5.29
CA SER A 402 -3.89 -28.02 -3.84
C SER A 402 -2.88 -29.02 -3.27
N ALA A 403 -2.29 -28.69 -2.13
CA ALA A 403 -1.61 -29.70 -1.32
C ALA A 403 -2.71 -30.61 -0.78
N GLY A 404 -2.88 -31.79 -1.39
CA GLY A 404 -3.89 -32.75 -0.95
C GLY A 404 -3.81 -32.93 0.58
N SER A 405 -4.96 -32.87 1.26
CA SER A 405 -5.02 -33.41 2.61
C SER A 405 -4.58 -34.87 2.52
N ASN A 406 -3.61 -35.28 3.32
CA ASN A 406 -3.35 -36.69 3.61
C ASN A 406 -4.49 -37.27 4.47
N GLU A 407 -5.74 -36.93 4.18
CA GLU A 407 -6.88 -37.64 4.75
C GLU A 407 -7.18 -38.82 3.83
N PRO A 408 -7.11 -40.06 4.35
CA PRO A 408 -7.53 -41.22 3.58
C PRO A 408 -8.98 -41.02 3.13
N PRO A 409 -9.36 -41.49 1.92
CA PRO A 409 -10.72 -41.32 1.42
C PRO A 409 -11.70 -41.83 2.48
N GLU A 410 -12.70 -41.00 2.81
CA GLU A 410 -13.75 -41.39 3.75
C GLU A 410 -14.30 -42.77 3.33
N PRO A 411 -14.31 -43.75 4.25
CA PRO A 411 -14.85 -45.06 3.92
C PRO A 411 -16.31 -44.87 3.47
N PRO A 412 -16.76 -45.59 2.42
CA PRO A 412 -18.10 -45.41 1.89
C PRO A 412 -19.12 -45.54 3.02
N PRO A 413 -20.17 -44.69 3.03
CA PRO A 413 -21.10 -44.63 4.14
C PRO A 413 -21.64 -46.03 4.43
N LYS A 414 -21.36 -46.52 5.64
CA LYS A 414 -21.89 -47.82 6.08
C LYS A 414 -23.40 -47.74 5.98
N LYS A 415 -24.00 -48.53 5.06
CA LYS A 415 -25.44 -48.72 4.98
C LYS A 415 -25.97 -49.00 6.39
N GLY A 416 -26.74 -48.04 6.91
CA GLY A 416 -27.29 -48.10 8.26
C GLY A 416 -28.12 -49.37 8.44
N PHE A 417 -28.16 -49.87 9.67
CA PHE A 417 -28.87 -51.09 10.09
C PHE A 417 -30.31 -51.18 9.53
N PHE A 418 -31.00 -50.06 9.37
CA PHE A 418 -32.34 -49.99 8.79
C PHE A 418 -32.42 -50.25 7.27
N ALA A 419 -31.35 -49.99 6.50
CA ALA A 419 -31.31 -50.29 5.07
C ALA A 419 -31.10 -51.79 4.76
N ARG A 420 -30.81 -52.60 5.79
CA ARG A 420 -30.70 -54.08 5.71
C ARG A 420 -31.97 -54.81 6.15
N LEU A 421 -32.95 -54.10 6.72
CA LEU A 421 -34.21 -54.69 7.20
C LEU A 421 -35.35 -54.59 6.17
N PHE A 422 -35.15 -53.87 5.07
CA PHE A 422 -36.17 -53.63 4.03
C PHE A 422 -35.65 -53.82 2.59
N ASN A 423 -34.65 -54.69 2.39
CA ASN A 423 -34.27 -55.21 1.07
C ASN A 423 -34.13 -56.72 1.12
#